data_AF-A0A377A7T6-F1
#
_entry.id   AF-A0A377A7T6-F1
#
_cell.length_a   1.000
_cell.length_b   1.000
_cell.length_c   1.000
_cell.angle_alpha   90.00
_cell.angle_beta   90.00
_cell.angle_gamma   90.00
#
_symmetry.space_group_name_H-M   'P 1'
#
loop_
_entity.id
_entity.type
_entity.pdbx_description
1 polymer ?
#
loop_
_entity_poly.entity_id
_entity_poly.type
_entity_poly.pdbx_seq_one_letter_code
_entity_poly.pdbx_strand_id
1 'polypeptide(L)'
;MLPKLDSRQMTELLDSEQRQGLMIEQHVEAELANDPPNDLMWWRRLFRAIDKWAPPGQRLLLVTTEGRVIGAERSEMQIIRNFIGQADNADHPQKKKYGRVELVGPFSVRDGEDNYQLYLIRPASSSQSDFINLLFDRPLLLLIVTMLVSTPLLLWLAWSLAKTGA
;
A
#
# COMPACT_ATOMS: atom_id res chain seq x y z
N MET A 1 -7.35 -19.54 -8.89
CA MET A 1 -8.40 -18.59 -9.35
C MET A 1 -7.70 -17.27 -9.64
N LEU A 2 -7.83 -16.71 -10.84
CA LEU A 2 -7.24 -15.40 -11.13
C LEU A 2 -8.03 -14.32 -10.36
N PRO A 3 -7.38 -13.49 -9.52
CA PRO A 3 -8.05 -12.35 -8.91
C PRO A 3 -8.53 -11.41 -10.04
N LYS A 4 -9.79 -10.99 -9.98
CA LYS A 4 -10.29 -9.94 -10.87
C LYS A 4 -9.59 -8.63 -10.49
N LEU A 5 -8.65 -8.20 -11.33
CA LEU A 5 -7.82 -7.00 -11.14
C LEU A 5 -8.59 -5.70 -11.43
N ASP A 6 -9.81 -5.55 -10.92
CA ASP A 6 -10.43 -4.24 -10.87
C ASP A 6 -9.91 -3.51 -9.64
N SER A 7 -8.82 -2.76 -9.82
CA SER A 7 -8.15 -2.03 -8.73
C SER A 7 -9.04 -0.98 -8.03
N ARG A 8 -10.24 -0.72 -8.57
CA ARG A 8 -11.24 0.17 -7.96
C ARG A 8 -12.06 -0.52 -6.86
N GLN A 9 -12.02 -1.85 -6.79
CA GLN A 9 -12.66 -2.63 -5.74
C GLN A 9 -11.74 -2.75 -4.52
N MET A 10 -12.34 -3.00 -3.35
CA MET A 10 -11.55 -3.32 -2.18
C MET A 10 -10.81 -4.62 -2.40
N THR A 11 -9.50 -4.58 -2.17
CA THR A 11 -8.62 -5.74 -2.33
C THR A 11 -7.85 -5.92 -1.04
N GLU A 12 -7.58 -7.17 -0.68
CA GLU A 12 -6.68 -7.49 0.42
C GLU A 12 -5.25 -7.01 0.11
N LEU A 13 -4.48 -6.78 1.16
CA LEU A 13 -3.08 -6.40 1.04
C LEU A 13 -2.22 -7.61 0.65
N LEU A 14 -1.17 -7.34 -0.13
CA LEU A 14 -0.10 -8.31 -0.33
C LEU A 14 0.68 -8.49 0.98
N ASP A 15 1.30 -9.66 1.19
CA ASP A 15 2.10 -9.93 2.39
C ASP A 15 3.23 -8.89 2.62
N SER A 16 3.77 -8.30 1.57
CA SER A 16 4.76 -7.22 1.65
C SER A 16 4.14 -5.92 2.14
N GLU A 17 2.95 -5.57 1.65
CA GLU A 17 2.20 -4.38 2.03
C GLU A 17 1.68 -4.48 3.47
N GLN A 18 1.20 -5.66 3.86
CA GLN A 18 0.77 -5.92 5.24
C GLN A 18 1.95 -5.80 6.20
N ARG A 19 3.09 -6.41 5.89
CA ARG A 19 4.32 -6.27 6.70
C ARG A 19 4.79 -4.82 6.79
N GLN A 20 4.72 -4.08 5.69
CA GLN A 20 5.06 -2.65 5.70
C GLN A 20 4.11 -1.86 6.62
N GLY A 21 2.81 -2.09 6.51
CA GLY A 21 1.81 -1.45 7.37
C GLY A 21 2.03 -1.73 8.86
N LEU A 22 2.27 -3.00 9.22
CA LEU A 22 2.60 -3.41 10.59
C LEU A 22 3.90 -2.80 11.10
N MET A 23 4.93 -2.68 10.25
CA MET A 23 6.16 -1.98 10.64
C MET A 23 5.87 -0.51 10.93
N ILE A 24 5.08 0.18 10.08
CA ILE A 24 4.73 1.59 10.31
C ILE A 24 3.92 1.74 11.60
N GLU A 25 2.93 0.88 11.83
CA GLU A 25 2.15 0.81 13.06
C GLU A 25 3.06 0.79 14.29
N GLN A 26 3.98 -0.18 14.36
CA GLN A 26 4.91 -0.34 15.48
C GLN A 26 5.79 0.89 15.70
N HIS A 27 6.29 1.52 14.63
CA HIS A 27 7.13 2.71 14.75
C HIS A 27 6.33 3.94 15.20
N VAL A 28 5.10 4.09 14.71
CA VAL A 28 4.19 5.15 15.17
C VAL A 28 3.82 4.93 16.64
N GLU A 29 3.44 3.73 17.04
CA GLU A 29 3.18 3.39 18.45
C GLU A 29 4.37 3.69 19.36
N ALA A 30 5.57 3.28 18.95
CA ALA A 30 6.80 3.57 19.70
C ALA A 30 7.05 5.08 19.82
N GLU A 31 6.77 5.86 18.78
CA GLU A 31 6.90 7.32 18.84
C GLU A 31 5.88 7.94 19.79
N LEU A 32 4.63 7.47 19.76
CA LEU A 32 3.56 7.95 20.63
C LEU A 32 3.81 7.59 22.10
N ALA A 33 4.38 6.41 22.37
CA ALA A 33 4.73 5.97 23.72
C ALA A 33 5.87 6.80 24.34
N ASN A 34 6.77 7.36 23.52
CA ASN A 34 7.88 8.19 23.99
C ASN A 34 7.47 9.62 24.39
N ASP A 35 6.31 10.10 23.94
CA ASP A 35 5.83 11.46 24.20
C ASP A 35 4.44 11.40 24.87
N PRO A 36 4.35 11.49 26.21
CA PRO A 36 3.09 11.28 26.93
C PRO A 36 2.05 12.35 26.56
N PRO A 37 0.75 11.98 26.53
CA PRO A 37 -0.31 12.89 26.13
C PRO A 37 -0.38 14.12 27.03
N ASN A 38 -0.38 15.29 26.40
CA ASN A 38 -0.68 16.57 27.04
C ASN A 38 -1.89 17.19 26.32
N ASP A 39 -2.95 17.49 27.07
CA ASP A 39 -4.28 17.90 26.58
C ASP A 39 -4.28 19.06 25.57
N LEU A 40 -3.24 19.90 25.56
CA LEU A 40 -3.15 21.05 24.65
C LEU A 40 -2.39 20.75 23.35
N MET A 41 -1.53 19.73 23.33
CA MET A 41 -0.63 19.46 22.19
C MET A 41 -0.80 18.06 21.59
N TRP A 42 -1.74 17.26 22.10
CA TRP A 42 -2.01 15.90 21.61
C TRP A 42 -2.11 15.81 20.08
N TRP A 43 -2.83 16.73 19.42
CA TRP A 43 -2.98 16.71 17.96
C TRP A 43 -1.66 16.97 17.21
N ARG A 44 -0.79 17.84 17.76
CA ARG A 44 0.54 18.13 17.18
C ARG A 44 1.45 16.92 17.32
N ARG A 45 1.32 16.20 18.43
CA ARG A 45 2.08 14.98 18.71
C ARG A 45 1.70 13.87 17.73
N LEU A 46 0.39 13.61 17.57
CA LEU A 46 -0.12 12.64 16.60
C LEU A 46 0.34 13.01 15.18
N PHE A 47 0.19 14.29 14.80
CA PHE A 47 0.64 14.76 13.49
C PHE A 47 2.15 14.60 13.30
N ARG A 48 2.96 14.88 14.31
CA ARG A 48 4.42 14.69 14.25
C ARG A 48 4.79 13.22 14.11
N ALA A 49 4.15 12.33 14.85
CA ALA A 49 4.45 10.90 14.80
C ALA A 49 4.17 10.32 13.41
N ILE A 50 3.01 10.67 12.82
CA ILE A 50 2.66 10.20 11.48
C ILE A 50 3.50 10.86 10.38
N ASP A 51 3.88 12.13 10.54
CA ASP A 51 4.73 12.83 9.56
C ASP A 51 6.18 12.30 9.59
N LYS A 52 6.69 11.95 10.78
CA LYS A 52 8.04 11.39 10.97
C LYS A 52 8.19 10.01 10.33
N TRP A 53 7.17 9.17 10.42
CA TRP A 53 7.19 7.79 9.95
C TRP A 53 6.48 7.59 8.61
N ALA A 54 5.99 8.67 7.98
CA ALA A 54 5.41 8.62 6.66
C ALA A 54 6.47 8.21 5.61
N PRO A 55 6.21 7.18 4.79
CA PRO A 55 7.09 6.84 3.68
C PRO A 55 7.18 8.01 2.67
N PRO A 56 8.30 8.16 1.96
CA PRO A 56 8.49 9.27 1.02
C PRO A 56 7.42 9.26 -0.08
N GLY A 57 6.77 10.40 -0.28
CA GLY A 57 5.68 10.56 -1.24
C GLY A 57 4.35 9.94 -0.82
N GLN A 58 4.24 9.45 0.42
CA GLN A 58 3.03 8.89 1.00
C GLN A 58 2.65 9.72 2.23
N ARG A 59 1.40 9.61 2.68
CA ARG A 59 0.95 10.24 3.92
C ARG A 59 0.23 9.24 4.80
N LEU A 60 0.47 9.40 6.09
CA LEU A 60 -0.23 8.66 7.12
C LEU A 60 -1.37 9.52 7.66
N LEU A 61 -2.48 8.86 7.96
CA LEU A 61 -3.70 9.45 8.49
C LEU A 61 -4.07 8.68 9.75
N LEU A 62 -4.40 9.39 10.82
CA LEU A 62 -4.95 8.76 12.02
C LEU A 62 -6.43 9.10 12.14
N VAL A 63 -7.22 8.11 12.51
CA VAL A 63 -8.64 8.27 12.79
C VAL A 63 -8.87 7.90 14.24
N THR A 64 -9.42 8.84 15.00
CA THR A 64 -9.80 8.60 16.39
C THR A 64 -11.08 7.78 16.47
N THR A 65 -11.35 7.18 17.63
CA THR A 65 -12.63 6.50 17.92
C THR A 65 -13.86 7.41 17.72
N GLU A 66 -13.68 8.73 17.86
CA GLU A 66 -14.71 9.74 17.56
C GLU A 66 -14.94 9.99 16.06
N GLY A 67 -14.15 9.36 15.18
CA GLY A 67 -14.19 9.56 13.74
C GLY A 67 -13.48 10.83 13.27
N ARG A 68 -12.66 11.47 14.13
CA ARG A 68 -11.83 12.62 13.72
C ARG A 68 -10.64 12.12 12.92
N VAL A 69 -10.48 12.64 11.70
CA VAL A 69 -9.34 12.34 10.83
C VAL A 69 -8.23 13.38 11.01
N ILE A 70 -7.01 12.92 11.27
CA ILE A 70 -5.79 13.70 11.47
C ILE A 70 -4.84 13.41 10.31
N GLY A 71 -4.20 14.46 9.76
CA GLY A 71 -3.26 14.33 8.64
C GLY A 71 -3.90 14.39 7.24
N ALA A 72 -5.24 14.47 7.15
CA ALA A 72 -5.96 14.49 5.88
C ALA A 72 -6.04 15.89 5.26
N GLU A 73 -5.93 15.96 3.93
CA GLU A 73 -6.26 17.17 3.18
C GLU A 73 -7.78 17.32 2.97
N ARG A 74 -8.25 18.57 2.88
CA ARG A 74 -9.67 18.87 2.67
C ARG A 74 -10.20 18.30 1.35
N SER A 75 -9.38 18.29 0.31
CA SER A 75 -9.71 17.74 -1.02
C SER A 75 -9.94 16.22 -1.01
N GLU A 76 -9.31 15.51 -0.08
CA GLU A 76 -9.33 14.04 -0.02
C GLU A 76 -10.34 13.50 0.98
N MET A 77 -10.94 14.38 1.79
CA MET A 77 -11.84 14.00 2.88
C MET A 77 -13.02 13.14 2.41
N GLN A 78 -13.53 13.37 1.20
CA GLN A 78 -14.62 12.57 0.64
C GLN A 78 -14.20 11.12 0.38
N ILE A 79 -13.03 10.90 -0.23
CA ILE A 79 -12.54 9.55 -0.54
C ILE A 79 -12.05 8.82 0.73
N ILE A 80 -11.46 9.55 1.67
CA ILE A 80 -11.00 9.02 2.96
C ILE A 80 -12.21 8.53 3.77
N ARG A 81 -13.26 9.33 3.91
CA ARG A 81 -14.50 8.91 4.60
C ARG A 81 -15.17 7.72 3.93
N ASN A 82 -15.20 7.70 2.59
CA ASN A 82 -15.75 6.56 1.86
C ASN A 82 -14.96 5.28 2.15
N PHE A 83 -13.63 5.38 2.21
CA PHE A 83 -12.76 4.25 2.53
C PHE A 83 -12.92 3.77 3.97
N ILE A 84 -12.86 4.67 4.95
CA ILE A 84 -13.04 4.35 6.37
C ILE A 84 -14.39 3.65 6.61
N GLY A 85 -15.46 4.11 5.98
CA GLY A 85 -16.78 3.48 6.11
C GLY A 85 -16.92 2.11 5.42
N GLN A 86 -15.92 1.70 4.64
CA GLN A 86 -15.87 0.39 3.97
C GLN A 86 -14.86 -0.54 4.63
N ALA A 87 -13.70 -0.02 5.02
CA ALA A 87 -12.60 -0.72 5.66
C ALA A 87 -12.50 -0.24 7.11
N ASP A 88 -13.33 -0.80 7.99
CA ASP A 88 -13.39 -0.50 9.42
C ASP A 88 -12.73 -1.57 10.30
N ASN A 89 -12.32 -2.69 9.71
CA ASN A 89 -11.72 -3.83 10.40
C ASN A 89 -10.19 -3.84 10.29
N ALA A 90 -9.50 -3.64 11.42
CA ALA A 90 -8.04 -3.63 11.49
C ALA A 90 -7.40 -5.04 11.41
N ASP A 91 -8.15 -6.11 11.66
CA ASP A 91 -7.67 -7.49 11.52
C ASP A 91 -7.52 -7.89 10.04
N HIS A 92 -8.28 -7.24 9.18
CA HIS A 92 -8.30 -7.46 7.74
C HIS A 92 -8.10 -6.14 7.00
N PRO A 93 -6.88 -5.57 7.04
CA PRO A 93 -6.57 -4.34 6.33
C PRO A 93 -6.74 -4.56 4.82
N GLN A 94 -7.26 -3.54 4.15
CA GLN A 94 -7.57 -3.57 2.72
C GLN A 94 -6.98 -2.36 2.02
N LYS A 95 -7.02 -2.38 0.69
CA LYS A 95 -6.67 -1.24 -0.13
C LYS A 95 -7.72 -0.98 -1.20
N LYS A 96 -7.83 0.29 -1.60
CA LYS A 96 -8.72 0.72 -2.68
C LYS A 96 -8.15 1.92 -3.42
N LYS A 97 -8.21 1.87 -4.76
CA LYS A 97 -7.79 2.96 -5.63
C LYS A 97 -8.91 3.97 -5.87
N TYR A 98 -8.61 5.24 -5.64
CA TYR A 98 -9.44 6.39 -5.95
C TYR A 98 -8.75 7.25 -7.02
N GLY A 99 -8.88 6.84 -8.27
CA GLY A 99 -8.24 7.52 -9.40
C GLY A 99 -6.71 7.45 -9.33
N ARG A 100 -6.06 8.54 -8.89
CA ARG A 100 -4.60 8.69 -8.84
C ARG A 100 -4.00 8.37 -7.46
N VAL A 101 -4.83 8.17 -6.45
CA VAL A 101 -4.40 7.82 -5.09
C VAL A 101 -4.96 6.47 -4.69
N GLU A 102 -4.26 5.78 -3.81
CA GLU A 102 -4.68 4.53 -3.21
C GLU A 102 -4.66 4.70 -1.69
N LEU A 103 -5.73 4.25 -1.05
CA LEU A 103 -5.87 4.20 0.39
C LEU A 103 -5.65 2.78 0.85
N VAL A 104 -4.94 2.62 1.97
CA VAL A 104 -4.52 1.35 2.56
C VAL A 104 -4.78 1.42 4.07
N GLY A 105 -5.36 0.38 4.64
CA GLY A 105 -5.65 0.27 6.08
C GLY A 105 -7.00 -0.41 6.35
N PRO A 106 -7.51 -0.34 7.58
CA PRO A 106 -6.88 0.29 8.75
C PRO A 106 -5.83 -0.61 9.42
N PHE A 107 -4.86 0.01 10.07
CA PHE A 107 -3.94 -0.63 11.03
C PHE A 107 -4.22 -0.09 12.43
N SER A 108 -4.08 -0.90 13.48
CA SER A 108 -4.44 -0.51 14.84
C SER A 108 -3.24 0.09 15.56
N VAL A 109 -3.29 1.38 15.90
CA VAL A 109 -2.22 2.05 16.67
C VAL A 109 -2.72 2.34 18.07
N ARG A 110 -2.01 1.84 19.09
CA ARG A 110 -2.29 2.11 20.51
C ARG A 110 -1.45 3.25 21.05
N ASP A 111 -2.07 4.00 21.96
CA ASP A 111 -1.46 5.13 22.64
C ASP A 111 -1.97 5.19 24.09
N GLY A 112 -1.35 4.40 24.97
CA GLY A 112 -1.85 4.22 26.33
C GLY A 112 -3.23 3.54 26.33
N GLU A 113 -4.26 4.26 26.76
CA GLU A 113 -5.65 3.79 26.78
C GLU A 113 -6.40 4.09 25.46
N ASP A 114 -5.85 4.96 24.62
CA ASP A 114 -6.47 5.35 23.36
C ASP A 114 -6.08 4.40 22.23
N ASN A 115 -7.06 4.10 21.36
CA ASN A 115 -6.85 3.31 20.15
C ASN A 115 -7.17 4.18 18.92
N TYR A 116 -6.25 4.20 17.97
CA TYR A 116 -6.38 4.92 16.72
C TYR A 116 -6.33 3.95 15.53
N GLN A 117 -7.05 4.30 14.48
CA GLN A 117 -6.93 3.61 13.19
C GLN A 117 -5.98 4.38 12.29
N LEU A 118 -4.92 3.72 11.86
CA LEU A 118 -3.92 4.25 10.95
C LEU A 118 -4.28 3.86 9.52
N TYR A 119 -4.27 4.87 8.64
CA TYR A 119 -4.46 4.70 7.21
C TYR A 119 -3.28 5.31 6.47
N LEU A 120 -2.94 4.73 5.33
CA LEU A 120 -1.89 5.20 4.45
C LEU A 120 -2.53 5.63 3.13
N ILE A 121 -2.23 6.86 2.71
CA ILE A 121 -2.54 7.35 1.37
C ILE A 121 -1.24 7.44 0.56
N ARG A 122 -1.24 6.81 -0.61
CA ARG A 122 -0.09 6.78 -1.52
C ARG A 122 -0.53 7.03 -2.95
N PRO A 123 0.39 7.46 -3.84
CA PRO A 123 0.13 7.50 -5.26
C PRO A 123 -0.28 6.11 -5.71
N ALA A 124 -1.39 6.01 -6.44
CA ALA A 124 -1.83 4.73 -6.93
C ALA A 124 -0.82 4.22 -7.94
N SER A 125 -0.12 3.14 -7.59
CA SER A 125 0.65 2.36 -8.53
C SER A 125 -0.23 2.07 -9.75
N SER A 126 0.33 2.16 -10.96
CA SER A 126 -0.37 1.60 -12.12
C SER A 126 -0.51 0.10 -11.85
N SER A 127 -1.68 -0.50 -12.10
CA SER A 127 -1.89 -1.96 -11.96
C SER A 127 -0.94 -2.81 -12.83
N GLN A 128 -0.09 -2.14 -13.61
CA GLN A 128 0.97 -2.69 -14.45
C GLN A 128 2.25 -3.02 -13.65
N SER A 129 2.52 -2.37 -12.52
CA SER A 129 3.79 -2.52 -11.79
C SER A 129 3.87 -3.76 -10.91
N ASP A 130 2.75 -4.29 -10.41
CA ASP A 130 2.80 -5.45 -9.50
C ASP A 130 3.26 -6.73 -10.21
N PHE A 131 2.92 -6.90 -11.49
CA PHE A 131 3.47 -8.00 -12.30
C PHE A 131 4.97 -7.83 -12.54
N ILE A 132 5.41 -6.61 -12.84
CA ILE A 132 6.81 -6.29 -13.09
C ILE A 132 7.64 -6.46 -11.81
N ASN A 133 7.14 -5.97 -10.68
CA ASN A 133 7.75 -6.17 -9.36
C ASN A 133 7.80 -7.65 -8.99
N LEU A 134 6.72 -8.40 -9.20
CA LEU A 134 6.69 -9.86 -8.97
C LEU A 134 7.66 -10.62 -9.88
N LEU A 135 7.89 -10.14 -11.11
CA LEU A 135 8.89 -10.67 -12.01
C LEU A 135 10.32 -10.39 -11.50
N PHE A 136 10.60 -9.17 -11.05
CA PHE A 136 11.92 -8.77 -10.54
C PHE A 136 12.26 -9.39 -9.17
N ASP A 137 11.28 -9.52 -8.28
CA ASP A 137 11.45 -10.11 -6.95
C ASP A 137 11.71 -11.62 -7.00
N ARG A 138 11.41 -12.27 -8.13
CA ARG A 138 11.59 -13.72 -8.30
C ARG A 138 12.51 -14.02 -9.49
N PRO A 139 13.82 -14.19 -9.28
CA PRO A 139 14.78 -14.43 -10.37
C PRO A 139 14.43 -15.67 -11.21
N LEU A 140 13.80 -16.68 -10.62
CA LEU A 140 13.31 -17.86 -11.34
C LEU A 140 12.10 -17.55 -12.25
N LEU A 141 11.15 -16.71 -11.82
CA LEU A 141 10.03 -16.30 -12.67
C LEU A 141 10.51 -15.44 -13.84
N LEU A 142 11.45 -14.52 -13.58
CA LEU A 142 12.08 -13.72 -14.62
C LEU A 142 12.74 -14.64 -15.67
N LEU A 143 13.51 -15.64 -15.22
CA LEU A 143 14.18 -16.59 -16.10
C LEU A 143 13.18 -17.39 -16.95
N ILE A 144 12.10 -17.91 -16.35
CA ILE A 144 11.04 -18.65 -17.06
C ILE A 144 10.38 -17.77 -18.14
N VAL A 145 10.00 -16.54 -17.79
CA VAL A 145 9.37 -15.60 -18.74
C VAL A 145 10.33 -15.24 -19.88
N THR A 146 11.61 -15.03 -19.57
CA THR A 146 12.65 -14.74 -20.56
C THR A 146 12.85 -15.91 -21.50
N MET A 147 12.90 -17.14 -21.00
CA MET A 147 12.99 -18.35 -21.82
C MET A 147 11.75 -18.52 -22.72
N LEU A 148 10.56 -18.27 -22.19
CA LEU A 148 9.30 -18.41 -22.93
C LEU A 148 9.19 -17.42 -24.10
N VAL A 149 9.75 -16.21 -23.97
CA VAL A 149 9.77 -15.20 -25.04
C VAL A 149 10.92 -15.42 -26.02
N SER A 150 12.11 -15.81 -25.54
CA SER A 150 13.31 -15.97 -26.37
C SER A 150 13.32 -17.25 -27.19
N THR A 151 12.77 -18.35 -26.67
CA THR A 151 12.77 -19.66 -27.36
C THR A 151 12.00 -19.66 -28.69
N PRO A 152 10.75 -19.15 -28.77
CA PRO A 152 10.05 -19.07 -30.05
C PRO A 152 10.71 -18.09 -31.02
N LEU A 153 11.32 -17.01 -30.51
CA LEU A 153 12.06 -16.05 -31.33
C LEU A 153 13.31 -16.68 -31.95
N LEU A 154 14.07 -17.47 -31.18
CA LEU A 154 15.26 -18.17 -31.64
C LEU A 154 14.92 -19.28 -32.64
N LEU A 155 13.84 -20.02 -32.41
CA LEU A 155 13.34 -21.01 -33.36
C LEU A 155 12.91 -20.36 -34.67
N TRP A 156 12.25 -19.20 -34.60
CA TRP A 156 11.85 -18.43 -35.77
C TRP A 156 13.06 -17.89 -36.55
N LEU A 157 14.05 -17.33 -35.86
CA LEU A 157 15.31 -16.87 -36.45
C LEU A 157 16.11 -18.02 -37.09
N ALA A 158 16.24 -19.15 -36.40
CA ALA A 158 16.92 -20.33 -36.90
C ALA A 158 16.25 -20.84 -38.19
N TRP A 159 14.91 -20.86 -38.23
CA TRP A 159 14.17 -21.24 -39.42
C TRP A 159 14.30 -20.24 -40.56
N SER A 160 14.27 -18.94 -40.26
CA SER A 160 14.48 -17.87 -41.25
C SER A 160 15.85 -17.96 -41.91
N LEU A 161 16.92 -18.21 -41.14
CA LEU A 161 18.28 -18.34 -41.65
C LEU A 161 18.47 -19.60 -42.50
N ALA A 162 17.87 -20.72 -42.08
CA ALA A 162 17.90 -21.97 -42.84
C ALA A 162 17.21 -21.84 -44.21
N LYS A 163 16.19 -20.98 -44.34
CA LYS A 163 15.45 -20.76 -45.58
C LYS A 163 16.18 -19.88 -46.60
N THR A 164 17.11 -19.02 -46.15
CA THR A 164 17.88 -18.12 -47.02
C THR A 164 19.24 -18.68 -47.47
N GLY A 165 19.66 -19.82 -46.91
CA GLY A 165 20.93 -20.48 -47.25
C GLY A 165 20.81 -21.69 -48.19
N ALA A 166 19.62 -21.95 -48.74
CA ALA A 166 19.34 -23.03 -49.69
C ALA A 166 18.96 -22.47 -51.07
#